data_AF-A0A965R094-F1
#
_entry.id   AF-A0A965R094-F1
#
_cell.length_a   1.000
_cell.length_b   1.000
_cell.length_c   1.000
_cell.angle_alpha   90.00
_cell.angle_beta   90.00
_cell.angle_gamma   90.00
#
_symmetry.space_group_name_H-M   'P 1'
#
loop_
_entity.id
_entity.type
_entity.pdbx_description
1 polymer ?
#
loop_
_entity_poly.entity_id
_entity_poly.type
_entity_poly.pdbx_seq_one_letter_code
_entity_poly.pdbx_strand_id
1 'polypeptide(L)'
;MGHYKPLKHKSVFLKGVFKNVIFAFYVLLISLGIGILGYMYFFNLAWDDALLNASMILTGMGPVNPAIDRASKIFASCYALYSGVAFLT
;
A
#
# COMPACT_ATOMS: atom_id res chain seq x y z
N MET A 1 -12.99 -40.86 -17.17
CA MET A 1 -11.82 -40.33 -17.90
C MET A 1 -11.48 -38.96 -17.32
N GLY A 2 -10.46 -38.92 -16.44
CA GLY A 2 -10.06 -37.69 -15.73
C GLY A 2 -9.44 -36.68 -16.69
N HIS A 3 -10.04 -35.49 -16.77
CA HIS A 3 -9.53 -34.37 -17.55
C HIS A 3 -8.33 -33.73 -16.83
N TYR A 4 -7.15 -34.34 -16.95
CA TYR A 4 -5.91 -33.72 -16.49
C TYR A 4 -5.50 -32.65 -17.50
N LYS A 5 -5.84 -31.39 -17.23
CA LYS A 5 -5.25 -30.25 -17.95
C LYS A 5 -3.73 -30.29 -17.70
N PRO A 6 -2.88 -30.39 -18.73
CA PRO A 6 -1.45 -30.44 -18.54
C PRO A 6 -1.00 -29.15 -17.84
N LEU A 7 -0.25 -29.29 -16.74
CA LEU A 7 0.32 -28.17 -16.00
C LEU A 7 1.12 -27.32 -16.98
N LYS A 8 0.58 -26.13 -17.30
CA LYS A 8 1.21 -25.18 -18.21
C LYS A 8 2.64 -24.95 -17.75
N HIS A 9 3.57 -25.29 -18.65
CA HIS A 9 5.00 -25.06 -18.60
C HIS A 9 5.39 -23.90 -17.68
N LYS A 10 6.28 -24.15 -16.70
CA LYS A 10 6.64 -23.22 -15.61
C LYS A 10 6.92 -21.78 -16.08
N SER A 11 7.42 -21.59 -17.31
CA SER A 11 7.68 -20.26 -17.90
C SER A 11 6.44 -19.42 -18.21
N VAL A 12 5.27 -20.02 -18.48
CA VAL A 12 4.02 -19.28 -18.74
C VAL A 12 3.35 -18.87 -17.42
N PHE A 13 3.46 -19.72 -16.40
CA PHE A 13 2.98 -19.41 -15.06
C PHE A 13 3.80 -18.28 -14.41
N LEU A 14 5.14 -18.32 -14.54
CA LEU A 14 6.03 -17.29 -13.99
C LEU A 14 5.78 -15.92 -14.61
N LYS A 15 5.53 -15.84 -15.93
CA LYS A 15 5.18 -14.57 -16.61
C LYS A 15 3.90 -13.95 -16.07
N GLY A 16 2.89 -14.75 -15.74
CA GLY A 16 1.64 -14.28 -15.14
C GLY A 16 1.85 -13.74 -13.72
N VAL A 17 2.61 -14.46 -12.90
CA VAL A 17 2.98 -14.01 -11.54
C VAL A 17 3.78 -12.72 -11.60
N PHE A 18 4.76 -12.61 -12.49
CA PHE A 18 5.60 -11.42 -12.61
C PHE A 18 4.80 -10.17 -13.00
N LYS A 19 3.84 -10.30 -13.92
CA LYS A 19 2.93 -9.21 -14.30
C LYS A 19 2.08 -8.75 -13.10
N ASN A 20 1.57 -9.67 -12.30
CA ASN A 20 0.77 -9.34 -11.12
C ASN A 20 1.62 -8.70 -10.02
N VAL A 21 2.86 -9.15 -9.82
CA VAL A 21 3.80 -8.55 -8.87
C VAL A 21 4.13 -7.11 -9.27
N ILE A 22 4.40 -6.86 -10.55
CA ILE A 22 4.64 -5.49 -11.04
C ILE A 22 3.41 -4.61 -10.82
N PHE A 23 2.22 -5.13 -11.10
CA PHE A 23 0.98 -4.40 -10.88
C PHE A 23 0.77 -4.06 -9.40
N ALA A 24 0.93 -5.03 -8.50
CA ALA A 24 0.84 -4.83 -7.05
C ALA A 24 1.89 -3.83 -6.55
N PHE A 25 3.13 -3.92 -7.05
CA PHE A 25 4.21 -3.00 -6.71
C PHE A 25 3.90 -1.57 -7.17
N TYR A 26 3.32 -1.41 -8.36
CA TYR A 26 2.90 -0.11 -8.88
C TYR A 26 1.79 0.52 -8.03
N VAL A 27 0.78 -0.26 -7.66
CA VAL A 27 -0.28 0.19 -6.74
C VAL A 27 0.32 0.60 -5.39
N LEU A 28 1.24 -0.20 -4.85
CA LEU A 28 1.93 0.09 -3.60
C LEU A 28 2.69 1.41 -3.66
N LEU A 29 3.46 1.65 -4.72
CA LEU A 29 4.22 2.90 -4.88
C LEU A 29 3.30 4.13 -4.95
N ILE A 30 2.18 4.04 -5.66
CA ILE A 30 1.20 5.14 -5.72
C ILE A 30 0.60 5.38 -4.33
N SER A 31 0.15 4.31 -3.66
CA SER A 31 -0.43 4.40 -2.31
C SER A 31 0.54 4.99 -1.30
N LEU A 32 1.83 4.62 -1.40
CA LEU A 32 2.88 5.15 -0.55
C LEU A 32 3.16 6.62 -0.85
N GLY A 33 3.22 7.00 -2.13
CA GLY A 33 3.40 8.39 -2.56
C GLY A 33 2.28 9.32 -2.05
N ILE A 34 1.02 8.87 -2.13
CA ILE A 34 -0.13 9.61 -1.58
C ILE A 34 0.02 9.77 -0.06
N GLY A 35 0.44 8.72 0.63
CA GLY A 35 0.71 8.74 2.07
C GLY A 35 1.77 9.76 2.45
N ILE A 36 2.94 9.70 1.81
CA ILE A 36 4.06 10.62 2.06
C ILE A 36 3.62 12.06 1.89
N LEU A 37 2.99 12.41 0.76
CA LEU A 37 2.56 13.78 0.48
C LEU A 37 1.54 14.27 1.52
N GLY A 38 0.60 13.41 1.93
CA GLY A 38 -0.37 13.78 2.95
C GLY A 38 0.24 13.93 4.33
N TYR A 39 1.20 13.08 4.73
CA TYR A 39 1.93 13.26 5.99
C TYR A 39 2.82 14.51 5.97
N MET A 40 3.48 14.81 4.86
CA MET A 40 4.24 16.06 4.74
C MET A 40 3.33 17.29 4.85
N TYR A 41 2.15 17.28 4.22
CA TYR A 41 1.26 18.43 4.20
C TYR A 41 0.40 18.59 5.48
N PHE A 42 -0.20 17.50 5.97
CA PHE A 42 -1.13 17.54 7.10
C PHE A 42 -0.47 17.35 8.47
N PHE A 43 0.71 16.73 8.52
CA PHE A 43 1.46 16.52 9.76
C PHE A 43 2.75 17.37 9.82
N ASN A 44 3.07 18.13 8.77
CA ASN A 44 4.31 18.91 8.66
C ASN A 44 5.58 18.09 8.98
N LEU A 45 5.57 16.81 8.59
CA LEU A 45 6.70 15.91 8.80
C LEU A 45 7.75 16.05 7.70
N ALA A 46 9.00 15.76 8.06
CA ALA A 46 10.06 15.56 7.07
C ALA A 46 9.74 14.33 6.20
N TRP A 47 10.38 14.25 5.03
CA TRP A 47 10.07 13.22 4.03
C TRP A 47 10.31 11.79 4.54
N ASP A 48 11.31 11.60 5.38
CA ASP A 48 11.71 10.35 6.02
C ASP A 48 10.71 9.92 7.10
N ASP A 49 10.29 10.85 7.96
CA ASP A 49 9.22 10.61 8.92
C ASP A 49 7.87 10.33 8.24
N ALA A 50 7.57 11.06 7.16
CA ALA A 50 6.36 10.85 6.37
C ALA A 50 6.36 9.48 5.68
N LEU A 51 7.51 9.05 5.14
CA LEU A 51 7.70 7.71 4.58
C LEU A 51 7.47 6.63 5.63
N LEU A 52 8.04 6.78 6.83
CA LEU A 52 7.89 5.83 7.92
C LEU A 52 6.41 5.68 8.32
N ASN A 53 5.72 6.80 8.57
CA ASN A 53 4.31 6.80 8.99
C ASN A 53 3.39 6.24 7.91
N ALA A 54 3.59 6.64 6.64
CA ALA A 54 2.84 6.11 5.52
C ALA A 54 3.02 4.61 5.38
N SER A 55 4.27 4.13 5.47
CA SER A 55 4.60 2.70 5.38
C SER A 55 3.95 1.89 6.50
N MET A 56 3.96 2.40 7.74
CA MET A 56 3.34 1.71 8.87
C MET A 56 1.83 1.52 8.67
N ILE A 57 1.11 2.58 8.31
CA ILE A 57 -0.32 2.50 8.01
C ILE A 57 -0.61 1.54 6.86
N LEU A 58 0.25 1.54 5.83
CA LEU A 58 0.10 0.63 4.68
C LEU A 58 0.22 -0.84 5.07
N THR A 59 1.04 -1.14 6.07
CA THR A 59 1.22 -2.48 6.64
C THR A 59 0.21 -2.84 7.74
N GLY A 60 -0.74 -1.95 8.05
CA GLY A 60 -1.74 -2.15 9.10
C GLY A 60 -1.25 -1.83 10.51
N MET A 61 -0.03 -1.29 10.66
CA MET A 61 0.47 -0.77 11.92
C MET A 61 0.03 0.69 12.09
N GLY A 62 -0.22 1.13 13.32
CA GLY A 62 -0.56 2.53 13.61
C GLY A 62 0.57 3.49 13.25
N PRO A 63 0.29 4.79 13.12
CA PRO A 63 1.32 5.78 12.83
C PRO A 63 2.22 6.00 14.05
N VAL A 64 3.50 6.30 13.82
CA VAL A 64 4.48 6.66 14.88
C VAL A 64 4.12 8.02 15.47
N ASN A 65 3.78 8.97 14.59
CA ASN A 65 3.50 10.35 14.98
C ASN A 65 1.99 10.54 15.17
N PRO A 66 1.55 11.03 16.35
CA PRO A 66 0.14 11.22 16.63
C PRO A 66 -0.45 12.36 15.80
N ALA A 67 -1.71 12.20 15.39
CA ALA A 67 -2.47 13.21 14.68
C ALA A 67 -2.94 14.30 15.67
N ILE A 68 -2.32 15.49 15.61
CA ILE A 68 -2.59 16.60 16.53
C ILE A 68 -3.81 17.40 16.06
N ASP A 69 -3.78 17.83 14.79
CA ASP A 69 -4.78 18.73 14.21
C ASP A 69 -5.99 18.01 13.61
N ARG A 70 -7.11 18.73 13.47
CA ARG A 70 -8.33 18.20 12.84
C ARG A 70 -8.07 17.65 11.43
N ALA A 71 -7.30 18.36 10.62
CA ALA A 71 -6.96 17.93 9.26
C ALA A 71 -6.12 16.64 9.26
N SER A 72 -5.11 16.56 10.13
CA SER A 72 -4.25 15.38 10.31
C SER A 72 -5.05 14.14 10.73
N LYS A 73 -6.04 14.29 11.63
CA LYS A 73 -6.92 13.20 12.07
C LYS A 73 -7.79 12.68 10.95
N ILE A 74 -8.39 13.58 10.16
CA ILE A 74 -9.23 13.21 9.02
C ILE A 74 -8.39 12.49 7.96
N PHE A 75 -7.23 13.03 7.62
CA PHE A 75 -6.32 12.41 6.66
C PHE A 75 -5.89 11.01 7.12
N ALA A 76 -5.39 10.86 8.35
CA ALA A 76 -4.95 9.56 8.87
C ALA A 76 -6.08 8.53 8.89
N SER A 77 -7.31 8.95 9.23
CA SER A 77 -8.48 8.06 9.21
C SER A 77 -8.81 7.58 7.79
N CYS A 78 -8.86 8.50 6.83
CA CYS A 78 -9.12 8.15 5.42
C CYS A 78 -8.00 7.28 4.84
N TYR A 79 -6.75 7.61 5.14
CA TYR A 79 -5.60 6.87 4.65
C TYR A 79 -5.53 5.46 5.23
N ALA A 80 -5.85 5.28 6.52
CA ALA A 80 -5.92 3.96 7.15
C ALA A 80 -7.05 3.07 6.59
N LEU A 81 -8.21 3.64 6.28
CA LEU A 81 -9.29 2.90 5.61
C LEU A 81 -8.90 2.51 4.19
N TYR A 82 -8.29 3.43 3.44
CA TYR A 82 -7.79 3.16 2.11
C TYR A 82 -6.74 2.05 2.12
N SER A 83 -5.73 2.14 3.01
CA SER A 83 -4.67 1.13 3.09
C SER A 83 -5.22 -0.24 3.50
N GLY A 84 -6.14 -0.29 4.46
CA GLY A 84 -6.76 -1.56 4.88
C GLY A 84 -7.55 -2.21 3.75
N VAL A 85 -8.42 -1.47 3.06
CA VAL A 85 -9.30 -2.04 2.04
C VAL A 85 -8.55 -2.37 0.74
N ALA A 86 -7.60 -1.53 0.33
CA ALA A 86 -6.88 -1.70 -0.93
C ALA A 86 -5.94 -2.92 -0.94
N PHE A 87 -5.48 -3.40 0.22
CA PHE A 87 -4.60 -4.57 0.32
C PHE A 87 -5.32 -5.87 0.67
N LEU A 88 -6.59 -5.79 1.11
CA LEU A 88 -7.42 -6.96 1.40
C LEU A 88 -8.18 -7.50 0.16
N THR A 89 -8.17 -6.76 -0.96
CA THR A 89 -8.88 -7.10 -2.21
C THR A 89 -7.90 -7.41 -3.33
#